data_AF-A0AA85GB20-F1
#
_entry.id   AF-A0AA85GB20-F1
#
_cell.length_a   1.000
_cell.length_b   1.000
_cell.length_c   1.000
_cell.angle_alpha   90.00
_cell.angle_beta   90.00
_cell.angle_gamma   90.00
#
_symmetry.space_group_name_H-M   'P 1'
#
loop_
_entity.id
_entity.type
_entity.pdbx_description
1 polymer ?
#
loop_
_entity_poly.entity_id
_entity_poly.type
_entity_poly.pdbx_seq_one_letter_code
_entity_poly.pdbx_strand_id
1 'polypeptide(L)'
;MSVITPIKNIDELLKEVKIHEGKRVFILFCGTPLSDGTNWCPDCVKGEPIVKEALKKLPENAVFLKVEVGDRTTWRDPNNVFRTHPKFRISSIPSLIEFNTNFYQVTSLHPCIRFLIIS
;
A
#
# COMPACT_ATOMS: atom_id res chain seq x y z
N MET A 1 14.42 9.78 -3.93
CA MET A 1 13.28 8.94 -3.51
C MET A 1 12.12 9.28 -4.41
N SER A 2 11.85 8.45 -5.42
CA SER A 2 10.74 8.69 -6.34
C SER A 2 9.45 8.26 -5.63
N VAL A 3 8.67 9.24 -5.17
CA VAL A 3 7.29 8.98 -4.79
C VAL A 3 6.56 8.74 -6.10
N ILE A 4 6.29 7.47 -6.43
CA ILE A 4 5.56 7.09 -7.63
C ILE A 4 4.14 7.66 -7.49
N THR A 5 3.61 8.14 -8.62
CA THR A 5 2.21 8.55 -8.76
C THR A 5 1.28 7.50 -8.17
N PRO A 6 0.22 7.88 -7.44
CA PRO A 6 -0.68 6.90 -6.83
C PRO A 6 -1.26 5.97 -7.90
N ILE A 7 -1.02 4.67 -7.73
CA ILE A 7 -1.43 3.65 -8.68
C ILE A 7 -2.90 3.33 -8.44
N LYS A 8 -3.73 3.47 -9.47
CA LYS A 8 -5.18 3.22 -9.38
C LYS A 8 -5.59 1.88 -9.99
N ASN A 9 -4.74 1.34 -10.87
CA ASN A 9 -5.03 0.13 -11.64
C ASN A 9 -4.10 -1.01 -11.23
N ILE A 10 -4.65 -2.22 -11.22
CA ILE A 10 -3.87 -3.41 -10.86
C ILE A 10 -2.82 -3.77 -11.91
N ASP A 11 -3.09 -3.53 -13.20
CA ASP A 11 -2.13 -3.78 -14.28
C ASP A 11 -0.90 -2.87 -14.17
N GLU A 12 -1.11 -1.62 -13.81
CA GLU A 12 -0.04 -0.65 -13.55
C GLU A 12 0.78 -1.07 -12.32
N LEU A 13 0.12 -1.53 -11.26
CA LEU A 13 0.79 -2.07 -10.08
C LEU A 13 1.67 -3.27 -10.44
N LEU A 14 1.15 -4.21 -11.23
CA LEU A 14 1.90 -5.39 -11.66
C LEU A 14 3.06 -5.03 -12.58
N LYS A 15 2.91 -4.01 -13.42
CA LYS A 15 3.99 -3.51 -14.27
C LYS A 15 5.11 -2.89 -13.44
N GLU A 16 4.77 -2.03 -12.48
CA GLU A 16 5.74 -1.36 -11.63
C GLU A 16 6.52 -2.35 -10.75
N VAL A 17 5.80 -3.32 -10.20
CA VAL A 17 6.39 -4.43 -9.45
C VAL A 17 7.37 -5.23 -10.31
N LYS A 18 7.05 -5.49 -11.60
CA LYS A 18 7.97 -6.17 -12.54
C LYS A 18 9.19 -5.31 -12.88
N ILE A 19 9.02 -4.00 -13.05
CA ILE A 19 10.15 -3.07 -13.32
C ILE A 19 11.15 -3.09 -12.15
N HIS A 20 10.63 -3.27 -10.93
CA HIS A 20 11.43 -3.33 -9.71
C HIS A 20 11.69 -4.75 -9.21
N GLU A 21 11.61 -5.74 -10.11
CA GLU A 21 11.99 -7.11 -9.81
C GLU A 21 13.46 -7.18 -9.35
N GLY A 22 13.72 -7.92 -8.27
CA GLY A 22 15.03 -7.97 -7.61
C GLY A 22 15.27 -6.91 -6.52
N LYS A 23 14.34 -5.97 -6.32
CA LYS A 23 14.33 -5.05 -5.17
C LYS A 23 13.26 -5.42 -4.15
N ARG A 24 13.37 -4.87 -2.94
CA ARG A 24 12.30 -4.96 -1.94
C ARG A 24 11.18 -4.00 -2.31
N VAL A 25 10.00 -4.50 -2.65
CA VAL A 25 8.88 -3.65 -3.08
C VAL A 25 7.82 -3.62 -1.99
N PHE A 26 7.60 -2.45 -1.40
CA PHE A 26 6.57 -2.22 -0.40
C PHE A 26 5.35 -1.57 -1.05
N ILE A 27 4.17 -2.14 -0.84
CA ILE A 27 2.93 -1.68 -1.46
C ILE A 27 1.95 -1.29 -0.34
N LEU A 28 1.56 -0.02 -0.30
CA LEU A 28 0.53 0.50 0.60
C LEU A 28 -0.80 0.65 -0.13
N PHE A 29 -1.81 -0.08 0.31
CA PHE A 29 -3.19 0.09 -0.12
C PHE A 29 -3.91 1.07 0.79
N CYS A 30 -4.37 2.18 0.22
CA CYS A 30 -5.13 3.21 0.90
C CYS A 30 -6.36 3.63 0.07
N GLY A 31 -7.34 4.24 0.73
CA GLY A 31 -8.46 4.87 0.05
C GLY A 31 -7.98 6.00 -0.86
N THR A 32 -8.69 6.22 -1.98
CA THR A 32 -8.47 7.37 -2.85
C THR A 32 -8.80 8.66 -2.08
N PRO A 33 -7.88 9.64 -2.02
CA PRO A 33 -8.18 10.94 -1.45
C PRO A 33 -9.28 11.65 -2.25
N LEU A 34 -10.14 12.36 -1.53
CA LEU A 34 -11.14 13.25 -2.09
C LEU A 34 -10.47 14.47 -2.74
N SER A 35 -11.23 15.24 -3.52
CA SER A 35 -10.73 16.43 -4.23
C SER A 35 -10.19 17.53 -3.31
N ASP A 36 -10.58 17.51 -2.03
CA ASP A 36 -10.09 18.40 -0.98
C ASP A 36 -8.75 17.93 -0.36
N GLY A 37 -8.22 16.79 -0.81
CA GLY A 37 -7.00 16.17 -0.28
C GLY A 37 -7.24 15.31 0.96
N THR A 38 -8.46 15.23 1.49
CA THR A 38 -8.79 14.42 2.65
C THR A 38 -9.02 12.96 2.22
N ASN A 39 -8.53 11.99 3.00
CA ASN A 39 -8.88 10.59 2.76
C ASN A 39 -10.21 10.25 3.46
N TRP A 40 -11.12 9.58 2.77
CA TRP A 40 -12.41 9.17 3.36
C TRP A 40 -12.25 8.11 4.46
N CYS A 41 -11.10 7.44 4.50
CA CYS A 41 -10.78 6.44 5.51
C CYS A 41 -9.97 7.09 6.67
N PRO A 42 -10.53 7.16 7.89
CA PRO A 42 -9.86 7.80 9.03
C PRO A 42 -8.56 7.08 9.42
N ASP A 43 -8.50 5.75 9.25
CA ASP A 43 -7.30 4.97 9.56
C ASP A 43 -6.17 5.23 8.54
N CYS A 44 -6.51 5.49 7.28
CA CYS A 44 -5.53 5.91 6.27
C CYS A 44 -4.91 7.27 6.63
N VAL A 45 -5.71 8.22 7.12
CA VAL A 45 -5.24 9.54 7.58
C VAL A 45 -4.30 9.40 8.78
N LYS A 46 -4.68 8.60 9.79
CA LYS A 46 -3.84 8.34 10.96
C LYS A 46 -2.56 7.58 10.61
N GLY A 47 -2.63 6.74 9.58
CA GLY A 47 -1.54 5.89 9.14
C GLY A 47 -0.48 6.58 8.29
N GLU A 48 -0.87 7.61 7.54
CA GLU A 48 0.03 8.35 6.67
C GLU A 48 1.32 8.86 7.34
N PRO A 49 1.30 9.53 8.51
CA PRO A 49 2.53 9.96 9.18
C PRO A 49 3.42 8.78 9.57
N ILE A 50 2.83 7.64 9.98
CA ILE A 50 3.56 6.44 10.41
C ILE A 50 4.29 5.83 9.22
N VAL A 51 3.60 5.68 8.09
CA VAL A 51 4.21 5.19 6.85
C VAL A 51 5.31 6.14 6.43
N LYS A 52 5.05 7.45 6.37
CA LYS A 52 6.05 8.46 5.97
C LYS A 52 7.32 8.42 6.83
N GLU A 53 7.20 8.24 8.14
CA GLU A 53 8.35 8.05 9.03
C GLU A 53 9.08 6.73 8.77
N ALA A 54 8.36 5.67 8.45
CA ALA A 54 8.96 4.40 8.11
C ALA A 54 9.68 4.44 6.74
N LEU A 55 9.15 5.18 5.75
CA LEU A 55 9.81 5.37 4.46
C LEU A 55 11.19 6.01 4.58
N LYS A 56 11.39 6.89 5.56
CA LYS A 56 12.71 7.50 5.84
C LYS A 56 13.76 6.47 6.27
N LYS A 57 13.33 5.30 6.74
CA LYS A 57 14.18 4.20 7.23
C LYS A 57 14.31 3.07 6.21
N LEU A 58 13.67 3.18 5.06
CA LEU A 58 13.79 2.17 4.00
C LEU A 58 15.24 2.12 3.50
N PRO A 59 15.76 0.91 3.22
CA PRO A 59 17.08 0.77 2.59
C PRO A 59 17.06 1.36 1.18
N GLU A 60 18.22 1.79 0.67
CA GLU A 60 18.33 2.40 -0.67
C GLU A 60 17.88 1.46 -1.80
N ASN A 61 17.88 0.14 -1.56
CA ASN A 61 17.42 -0.88 -2.49
C ASN A 61 15.94 -1.28 -2.29
N ALA A 62 15.14 -0.44 -1.65
CA ALA A 62 13.70 -0.63 -1.53
C ALA A 62 12.91 0.38 -2.38
N VAL A 63 11.74 -0.07 -2.83
CA VAL A 63 10.78 0.72 -3.59
C VAL A 63 9.48 0.77 -2.82
N PHE A 64 8.85 1.94 -2.80
CA PHE A 64 7.55 2.13 -2.17
C PHE A 64 6.49 2.53 -3.20
N LEU A 65 5.41 1.76 -3.26
CA LEU A 65 4.26 1.95 -4.13
C LEU A 65 3.04 2.29 -3.30
N LYS A 66 2.37 3.40 -3.63
CA LYS A 66 1.07 3.76 -3.05
C LYS A 66 -0.03 3.37 -4.04
N VAL A 67 -0.97 2.56 -3.58
CA VAL A 67 -2.12 2.09 -4.35
C VAL A 67 -3.39 2.69 -3.77
N GLU A 68 -4.17 3.28 -4.66
CA GLU A 68 -5.48 3.84 -4.35
C GLU A 68 -6.56 2.83 -4.73
N VAL A 69 -7.25 2.29 -3.72
CA VAL A 69 -8.25 1.23 -3.92
C VAL A 69 -9.61 1.71 -4.42
N GLY A 70 -9.76 3.02 -4.63
CA GLY A 70 -10.99 3.69 -4.99
C GLY A 70 -11.67 4.42 -3.82
N ASP A 71 -12.90 4.84 -4.07
CA ASP A 71 -13.77 5.44 -3.06
C ASP A 71 -14.33 4.38 -2.08
N ARG A 72 -15.02 4.86 -1.04
CA ARG A 72 -15.58 4.00 0.01
C ARG A 72 -16.55 2.95 -0.54
N THR A 73 -17.34 3.31 -1.55
CA THR A 73 -18.32 2.44 -2.19
C THR A 73 -17.65 1.33 -2.98
N THR A 74 -16.65 1.66 -3.79
CA THR A 74 -15.85 0.74 -4.60
C THR A 74 -15.05 -0.21 -3.71
N TRP A 75 -14.50 0.27 -2.59
CA TRP A 75 -13.77 -0.58 -1.65
C TRP A 75 -14.67 -1.57 -0.88
N ARG A 76 -15.91 -1.18 -0.58
CA ARG A 76 -16.86 -2.01 0.15
C ARG A 76 -17.39 -3.17 -0.71
N ASP A 77 -17.32 -3.05 -2.03
CA ASP A 77 -17.69 -4.14 -2.94
C ASP A 77 -16.78 -5.36 -2.70
N PRO A 78 -17.34 -6.55 -2.35
CA PRO A 78 -16.54 -7.76 -2.21
C PRO A 78 -15.82 -8.17 -3.51
N ASN A 79 -16.33 -7.75 -4.68
CA ASN A 79 -15.73 -8.01 -5.98
C ASN A 79 -14.60 -7.04 -6.35
N ASN A 80 -14.24 -6.12 -5.45
CA ASN A 80 -13.12 -5.20 -5.69
C ASN A 80 -11.86 -5.98 -6.10
N VAL A 81 -11.21 -5.53 -7.18
CA VAL A 81 -10.05 -6.21 -7.76
C VAL A 81 -8.92 -6.41 -6.75
N PHE A 82 -8.71 -5.49 -5.82
CA PHE A 82 -7.66 -5.59 -4.79
C PHE A 82 -8.01 -6.59 -3.68
N ARG A 83 -9.30 -6.85 -3.44
CA ARG A 83 -9.79 -7.87 -2.50
C ARG A 83 -9.70 -9.27 -3.08
N THR A 84 -10.03 -9.41 -4.35
CA THR A 84 -10.15 -10.71 -5.02
C THR A 84 -8.85 -11.19 -5.66
N HIS A 85 -7.91 -10.27 -5.95
CA HIS A 85 -6.70 -10.63 -6.67
C HIS A 85 -5.83 -11.63 -5.88
N PRO A 86 -5.43 -12.77 -6.48
CA PRO A 86 -4.78 -13.88 -5.78
C PRO A 86 -3.43 -13.50 -5.16
N LYS A 87 -2.76 -12.49 -5.71
CA LYS A 87 -1.47 -11.99 -5.21
C LYS A 87 -1.58 -10.88 -4.16
N PHE A 88 -2.76 -10.37 -3.82
CA PHE A 88 -2.84 -9.28 -2.84
C PHE A 88 -3.83 -9.61 -1.73
N ARG A 89 -5.03 -10.08 -2.09
CA ARG A 89 -6.10 -10.50 -1.17
C ARG A 89 -6.27 -9.53 0.01
N ILE A 90 -6.33 -8.24 -0.27
CA ILE A 90 -6.38 -7.22 0.77
C ILE A 90 -7.76 -7.24 1.42
N SER A 91 -7.81 -7.52 2.72
CA SER A 91 -9.07 -7.62 3.47
C SER A 91 -9.52 -6.29 4.10
N SER A 92 -8.58 -5.41 4.39
CA SER A 92 -8.79 -4.13 5.07
C SER A 92 -7.84 -3.05 4.54
N ILE A 93 -8.20 -1.78 4.74
CA ILE A 93 -7.29 -0.64 4.53
C ILE A 93 -7.16 0.16 5.83
N PRO A 94 -6.05 0.89 6.03
CA PRO A 94 -4.82 0.83 5.24
C PRO A 94 -4.11 -0.53 5.43
N SER A 95 -3.53 -1.06 4.35
CA SER A 95 -2.72 -2.29 4.40
C SER A 95 -1.37 -2.06 3.74
N LEU A 96 -0.29 -2.35 4.46
CA LEU A 96 1.06 -2.36 3.91
C LEU A 96 1.49 -3.82 3.71
N ILE A 97 1.99 -4.14 2.52
CA ILE A 97 2.57 -5.45 2.21
C ILE A 97 3.98 -5.26 1.65
N GLU A 98 4.83 -6.26 1.84
CA GLU A 98 6.05 -6.43 1.06
C GLU A 98 5.78 -7.47 -0.03
N PHE A 99 6.07 -7.12 -1.27
CA PHE A 99 5.94 -8.00 -2.42
C PHE A 99 7.24 -8.81 -2.59
N ASN A 100 7.11 -10.12 -2.83
CA ASN A 100 8.16 -11.17 -2.92
C ASN A 100 8.57 -11.89 -1.62
N THR A 101 8.36 -11.32 -0.44
CA THR A 101 8.43 -12.07 0.83
C THR A 101 7.03 -12.53 1.22
N ASN A 102 6.92 -13.70 1.86
CA ASN A 102 5.64 -14.28 2.29
C ASN A 102 4.67 -13.21 2.81
N PHE A 103 3.46 -13.14 2.26
CA PHE A 103 2.48 -12.08 2.51
C PHE A 103 2.28 -11.78 4.01
N TYR A 104 2.84 -10.67 4.49
CA TYR A 104 2.48 -10.11 5.79
C TYR A 104 1.55 -8.93 5.57
N GLN A 105 0.24 -9.14 5.75
CA GLN A 105 -0.73 -8.05 5.74
C GLN A 105 -0.67 -7.32 7.08
N VAL A 106 -0.12 -6.11 7.10
CA VAL A 106 -0.13 -5.29 8.32
C VAL A 106 -1.39 -4.44 8.33
N THR A 107 -2.38 -4.86 9.11
CA THR A 107 -3.70 -4.22 9.23
C THR A 107 -3.79 -3.22 10.39
N SER A 108 -2.79 -3.21 11.29
CA SER A 108 -2.71 -2.30 12.44
C SER A 108 -1.35 -1.62 12.49
N LEU A 109 -1.35 -0.30 12.30
CA LEU A 109 -0.17 0.51 11.99
C LEU A 109 0.85 0.66 13.14
N HIS A 110 0.57 0.25 14.38
CA HIS A 110 1.29 0.84 15.51
C HIS A 110 2.54 0.09 16.05
N PRO A 111 2.72 -1.23 15.89
CA PRO A 111 4.07 -1.83 16.02
C PRO A 111 4.59 -2.52 14.75
N CYS A 112 3.72 -3.11 13.93
CA CYS A 112 4.12 -4.08 12.91
C CYS A 112 4.79 -3.46 11.67
N ILE A 113 4.48 -2.20 11.34
CA ILE A 113 5.10 -1.52 10.19
C ILE A 113 6.58 -1.26 10.43
N ARG A 114 6.95 -0.93 11.66
CA ARG A 114 8.34 -0.73 12.05
C ARG A 114 9.13 -2.03 11.93
N PHE A 115 8.51 -3.18 12.24
CA PHE A 115 9.13 -4.48 12.02
C PHE A 115 9.27 -4.78 10.52
N LEU A 116 8.23 -4.60 9.71
CA LEU A 116 8.26 -4.97 8.30
C LEU A 116 9.31 -4.18 7.48
N ILE A 117 9.50 -2.90 7.79
CA ILE A 117 10.39 -2.02 7.01
C ILE A 117 11.86 -2.13 7.46
N ILE A 118 12.12 -2.50 8.72
CA ILE A 118 13.47 -2.53 9.31
C ILE A 118 14.08 -3.94 9.30
N SER A 119 13.27 -4.99 9.17
CA SER A 119 13.74 -6.38 9.00
C SER A 119 14.20 -6.62 7.59
#